data_AF-A0A2D6Y4G7-F1
#
_entry.id   AF-A0A2D6Y4G7-F1
#
_cell.length_a   1.000
_cell.length_b   1.000
_cell.length_c   1.000
_cell.angle_alpha   90.00
_cell.angle_beta   90.00
_cell.angle_gamma   90.00
#
_symmetry.space_group_name_H-M   'P 1'
#
loop_
_entity.id
_entity.type
_entity.pdbx_description
1 polymer ?
#
loop_
_entity_poly.entity_id
_entity_poly.type
_entity_poly.pdbx_seq_one_letter_code
_entity_poly.pdbx_strand_id
1 'polypeptide(L)'
;MHLLSITVRCWCHRGDSALEDLVLGMDERAVRDDSNQLSSEEFDECLAIVCCQTDHNCFAHLGQIVGHYKGNAEEVWDRSPSGGPPMSGGTYEMKPLTRVHRVPSSLVGEFGDEGINPEQRIAVVHYLLDMG
;
A
#
# COMPACT_ATOMS: atom_id res chain seq x y z
N MET A 1 -1.69 -26.99 -17.75
CA MET A 1 -2.42 -25.92 -17.04
C MET A 1 -1.38 -25.01 -16.43
N HIS A 2 -1.33 -23.73 -16.82
CA HIS A 2 -0.60 -22.73 -16.05
C HIS A 2 -1.52 -22.29 -14.91
N LEU A 3 -1.05 -22.41 -13.68
CA LEU A 3 -1.70 -21.81 -12.52
C LEU A 3 -1.34 -20.33 -12.54
N LEU A 4 -2.35 -19.45 -12.57
CA LEU A 4 -2.15 -18.02 -12.34
C LEU A 4 -2.11 -17.82 -10.82
N SER A 5 -1.02 -17.25 -10.32
CA SER A 5 -0.87 -16.86 -8.91
C SER A 5 -0.81 -15.34 -8.81
N ILE A 6 -1.57 -14.77 -7.88
CA ILE A 6 -1.46 -13.36 -7.51
C ILE A 6 -0.92 -13.30 -6.09
N THR A 7 0.11 -12.49 -5.88
CA THR A 7 0.69 -12.26 -4.56
C THR A 7 0.08 -11.01 -3.93
N VAL A 8 -0.33 -11.09 -2.66
CA VAL A 8 -0.84 -9.95 -1.90
C VAL A 8 0.22 -9.50 -0.89
N ARG A 9 0.72 -8.28 -1.07
CA ARG A 9 1.70 -7.65 -0.19
C ARG A 9 1.11 -6.39 0.46
N CYS A 10 1.69 -5.99 1.58
CA CYS A 10 1.21 -4.84 2.35
C CYS A 10 2.31 -3.78 2.39
N TRP A 11 1.95 -2.55 2.03
CA TRP A 11 2.77 -1.35 2.20
C TRP A 11 2.20 -0.55 3.35
N CYS A 12 3.03 -0.30 4.37
CA CYS A 12 2.58 0.37 5.58
C CYS A 12 3.25 1.74 5.73
N HIS A 13 2.47 2.80 5.61
CA HIS A 13 2.89 4.15 5.96
C HIS A 13 2.73 4.39 7.46
N ARG A 14 3.67 5.13 8.06
CA ARG A 14 3.80 5.31 9.51
C ARG A 14 4.07 6.77 9.88
N GLY A 15 3.81 7.10 11.14
CA GLY A 15 3.99 8.45 11.67
C GLY A 15 2.75 9.32 11.49
N ASP A 16 2.85 10.56 11.94
CA ASP A 16 1.70 11.47 12.06
C ASP A 16 1.11 11.88 10.70
N SER A 17 1.91 11.82 9.63
CA SER A 17 1.48 12.11 8.26
C SER A 17 1.01 10.88 7.47
N ALA A 18 0.98 9.68 8.06
CA ALA A 18 0.84 8.44 7.30
C ALA A 18 -0.41 8.38 6.41
N LEU A 19 -1.52 8.97 6.85
CA LEU A 19 -2.73 9.07 6.05
C LEU A 19 -2.59 10.03 4.87
N GLU A 20 -1.89 11.15 5.07
CA GLU A 20 -1.58 12.09 3.99
C GLU A 20 -0.63 11.44 2.97
N ASP A 21 0.40 10.71 3.44
CA ASP A 21 1.34 9.99 2.60
C ASP A 21 0.67 8.94 1.73
N LEU A 22 -0.31 8.23 2.32
CA LEU A 22 -1.14 7.27 1.62
C LEU A 22 -2.00 7.93 0.53
N VAL A 23 -2.59 9.09 0.82
CA VAL A 23 -3.40 9.84 -0.17
C VAL A 23 -2.53 10.40 -1.29
N LEU A 24 -1.40 11.02 -0.98
CA LEU A 24 -0.45 11.56 -1.96
C LEU A 24 0.08 10.45 -2.90
N GLY A 25 0.48 9.32 -2.31
CA GLY A 25 0.92 8.16 -3.10
C GLY A 25 -0.18 7.63 -4.02
N MET A 26 -1.43 7.55 -3.54
CA MET A 26 -2.56 7.13 -4.38
C MET A 26 -2.81 8.09 -5.55
N ASP A 27 -2.77 9.40 -5.32
CA ASP A 27 -3.00 10.44 -6.34
C ASP A 27 -1.91 10.38 -7.43
N GLU A 28 -0.66 10.21 -7.02
CA GLU A 28 0.50 10.10 -7.92
C GLU A 28 0.75 8.67 -8.43
N ARG A 29 -0.09 7.71 -8.05
CA ARG A 29 0.03 6.29 -8.44
C ARG A 29 1.38 5.68 -8.08
N ALA A 30 1.88 6.06 -6.91
CA ALA A 30 3.17 5.68 -6.37
C ALA A 30 3.01 5.05 -4.99
N VAL A 31 3.82 4.03 -4.71
CA VAL A 31 3.94 3.49 -3.36
C VAL A 31 5.41 3.27 -3.02
N ARG A 32 5.75 3.51 -1.75
CA ARG A 32 7.10 3.35 -1.22
C ARG A 32 7.02 2.84 0.21
N ASP A 33 7.86 1.86 0.52
CA ASP A 33 8.19 1.47 1.89
C ASP A 33 9.61 0.89 1.91
N ASP A 34 10.09 0.48 3.08
CA ASP A 34 11.40 -0.14 3.29
C ASP A 34 11.32 -1.68 3.38
N SER A 35 10.11 -2.25 3.45
CA SER A 35 9.90 -3.69 3.67
C SER A 35 9.72 -4.50 2.38
N ASN A 36 9.19 -3.89 1.31
CA ASN A 36 8.92 -4.60 0.07
C ASN A 36 10.00 -4.37 -0.99
N GLN A 37 10.56 -5.47 -1.46
CA GLN A 37 11.36 -5.51 -2.69
C GLN A 37 10.71 -6.49 -3.67
N LEU A 38 10.38 -5.99 -4.85
CA LEU A 38 9.83 -6.75 -5.96
C LEU A 38 10.82 -6.85 -7.10
N SER A 39 10.88 -8.04 -7.68
CA SER A 39 11.52 -8.28 -8.97
C SER A 39 10.56 -7.95 -10.13
N SER A 40 11.10 -7.82 -11.35
CA SER A 40 10.29 -7.53 -12.54
C SER A 40 9.30 -8.62 -12.91
N GLU A 41 9.53 -9.85 -12.43
CA GLU A 41 8.61 -10.98 -12.64
C GLU A 41 7.34 -10.87 -11.80
N GLU A 42 7.37 -10.06 -10.73
CA GLU A 42 6.24 -9.87 -9.82
C GLU A 42 5.36 -8.67 -10.21
N PHE A 43 5.78 -7.89 -11.20
CA PHE A 43 4.97 -6.81 -11.75
C PHE A 43 3.75 -7.41 -12.45
N ASP A 44 2.62 -6.73 -12.36
CA ASP A 44 1.29 -7.19 -12.78
C ASP A 44 0.75 -8.42 -12.01
N GLU A 45 1.58 -9.16 -11.27
CA GLU A 45 1.20 -10.30 -10.43
C GLU A 45 1.12 -9.97 -8.93
N CYS A 46 1.38 -8.72 -8.55
CA CYS A 46 1.31 -8.26 -7.17
C CYS A 46 0.16 -7.27 -6.92
N LEU A 47 -0.73 -7.64 -5.99
CA LEU A 47 -1.67 -6.72 -5.36
C LEU A 47 -1.04 -6.10 -4.11
N ALA A 48 -1.15 -4.77 -4.03
CA ALA A 48 -0.70 -3.96 -2.92
C ALA A 48 -1.87 -3.51 -2.07
N ILE A 49 -1.87 -3.92 -0.80
CA ILE A 49 -2.66 -3.25 0.23
C ILE A 49 -1.79 -2.13 0.78
N VAL A 50 -2.07 -0.90 0.39
CA VAL A 50 -1.38 0.27 0.93
C VAL A 50 -2.21 0.78 2.10
N CYS A 51 -1.60 0.85 3.28
CA CYS A 51 -2.31 1.14 4.51
C CYS A 51 -1.51 2.03 5.46
N CYS A 52 -2.23 2.63 6.41
CA CYS A 52 -1.68 3.30 7.56
C CYS A 52 -2.58 3.10 8.77
N GLN A 53 -2.01 3.25 9.96
CA GLN A 53 -2.77 3.36 11.19
C GLN A 53 -2.58 4.75 11.79
N THR A 54 -3.69 5.46 11.98
CA THR A 54 -3.72 6.75 12.70
C THR A 54 -4.63 6.58 13.91
N ASP A 55 -4.09 6.79 15.10
CA ASP A 55 -4.74 6.50 16.38
C ASP A 55 -5.26 5.04 16.45
N HIS A 56 -6.58 4.85 16.41
CA HIS A 56 -7.26 3.56 16.45
C HIS A 56 -7.88 3.16 15.12
N ASN A 57 -7.61 3.92 14.05
CA ASN A 57 -8.21 3.71 12.74
C ASN A 57 -7.17 3.22 11.75
N CYS A 58 -7.50 2.12 11.06
CA CYS A 58 -6.76 1.68 9.89
C CYS A 58 -7.42 2.27 8.64
N PHE A 59 -6.62 2.87 7.78
CA PHE A 59 -7.03 3.31 6.45
C PHE A 59 -6.22 2.53 5.42
N ALA A 60 -6.88 2.08 4.36
CA ALA A 60 -6.21 1.35 3.29
C ALA A 60 -6.89 1.56 1.94
N HIS A 61 -6.12 1.35 0.87
CA HIS A 61 -6.64 1.12 -0.47
C HIS A 61 -5.93 -0.08 -1.10
N LEU A 62 -6.54 -0.61 -2.15
CA LEU A 62 -5.99 -1.70 -2.96
C LEU A 62 -5.47 -1.14 -4.28
N GLY A 63 -4.31 -1.63 -4.71
CA GLY A 63 -3.76 -1.37 -6.03
C GLY A 63 -3.03 -2.59 -6.58
N GLN A 64 -2.61 -2.50 -7.84
CA GLN A 64 -1.76 -3.47 -8.51
C GLN A 64 -0.40 -2.83 -8.78
N ILE A 65 0.71 -3.48 -8.43
CA ILE A 65 2.05 -3.00 -8.78
C ILE A 65 2.34 -3.34 -10.23
N VAL A 66 2.63 -2.33 -11.05
CA VAL A 66 2.85 -2.48 -12.49
C VAL A 66 4.31 -2.27 -12.90
N GLY A 67 5.15 -1.82 -11.97
CA GLY A 67 6.57 -1.65 -12.22
C GLY A 67 7.26 -0.68 -11.26
N HIS A 68 8.49 -0.30 -11.60
CA HIS A 68 9.16 0.81 -10.94
C HIS A 68 8.49 2.15 -11.28
N TYR A 69 8.44 3.05 -10.30
CA TYR A 69 7.96 4.40 -10.53
C TYR A 69 8.87 5.14 -11.51
N LYS A 70 8.26 5.77 -12.52
CA LYS A 70 8.99 6.43 -13.62
C LYS A 70 9.16 7.94 -13.42
N GLY A 71 8.41 8.53 -12.49
CA GLY A 71 8.48 9.95 -12.16
C GLY A 71 9.59 10.26 -11.14
N ASN A 72 9.64 11.51 -10.69
CA ASN A 72 10.51 11.90 -9.59
C ASN A 72 9.86 11.48 -8.25
N ALA A 73 10.38 10.44 -7.62
CA ALA A 73 9.84 9.91 -6.37
C ALA A 73 9.94 10.90 -5.18
N GLU A 74 10.81 11.90 -5.26
CA GLU A 74 10.91 12.96 -4.24
C GLU A 74 9.74 13.95 -4.35
N GLU A 75 9.19 14.15 -5.56
CA GLU A 75 8.06 15.07 -5.80
C GLU A 75 6.72 14.49 -5.35
N VAL A 76 6.60 13.17 -5.21
CA VAL A 76 5.33 12.53 -4.79
C VAL A 76 4.91 12.95 -3.38
N TRP A 77 5.88 13.05 -2.47
CA TRP A 77 5.63 13.36 -1.06
C TRP A 77 6.27 14.69 -0.63
N ASP A 78 6.55 15.59 -1.58
CA ASP A 78 7.15 16.91 -1.32
C ASP A 78 6.26 17.77 -0.39
N ARG A 79 4.95 17.54 -0.46
CA ARG A 79 3.92 18.19 0.36
C ARG A 79 3.67 17.47 1.68
N SER A 80 4.25 16.29 1.90
CA SER A 80 4.13 15.59 3.17
C SER A 80 4.89 16.33 4.28
N PRO A 81 4.26 16.61 5.44
CA PRO A 81 4.93 17.23 6.57
C PRO A 81 6.13 16.46 7.12
N SER A 82 6.19 15.13 6.88
CA SER A 82 7.28 14.26 7.33
C SER A 82 8.33 13.98 6.25
N GLY A 83 8.12 14.46 5.02
CA GLY A 83 8.92 14.07 3.85
C GLY A 83 8.52 12.70 3.26
N GLY A 84 7.39 12.14 3.70
CA GLY A 84 6.82 10.93 3.15
C GLY A 84 7.38 9.63 3.74
N PRO A 85 7.07 8.49 3.07
CA PRO A 85 7.54 7.17 3.49
C PRO A 85 9.06 7.06 3.41
N PRO A 86 9.71 6.13 4.14
CA PRO A 86 11.18 6.00 4.15
C PRO A 86 11.80 5.95 2.74
N MET A 87 12.88 6.71 2.51
CA MET A 87 13.57 6.74 1.21
C MET A 87 14.45 5.52 0.93
N SER A 88 14.70 4.68 1.93
CA SER A 88 15.62 3.54 1.83
C SER A 88 15.11 2.39 0.95
N GLY A 89 13.85 2.41 0.52
CA GLY A 89 13.27 1.37 -0.32
C GLY A 89 12.83 1.83 -1.70
N GLY A 90 12.39 0.85 -2.50
CA GLY A 90 11.97 1.06 -3.88
C GLY A 90 10.67 1.86 -3.97
N THR A 91 10.60 2.79 -4.92
CA THR A 91 9.32 3.42 -5.29
C THR A 91 8.74 2.67 -6.49
N TYR A 92 7.51 2.22 -6.35
CA TYR A 92 6.81 1.43 -7.35
C TYR A 92 5.63 2.20 -7.94
N GLU A 93 5.41 2.02 -9.24
CA GLU A 93 4.20 2.48 -9.92
C GLU A 93 3.08 1.50 -9.59
N MET A 94 1.94 2.05 -9.19
CA MET A 94 0.78 1.29 -8.78
C MET A 94 -0.45 1.77 -9.56
N LYS A 95 -1.24 0.83 -10.07
CA LYS A 95 -2.58 1.11 -10.58
C LYS A 95 -3.60 0.97 -9.43
N PRO A 96 -4.22 2.07 -8.94
CA PRO A 96 -5.24 1.97 -7.91
C PRO A 96 -6.45 1.16 -8.40
N LEU A 97 -6.93 0.25 -7.56
CA LEU A 97 -8.14 -0.56 -7.80
C LEU A 97 -9.32 -0.07 -6.98
N THR A 98 -9.06 0.53 -5.81
CA THR A 98 -10.08 1.09 -4.92
C THR A 98 -9.66 2.48 -4.45
N ARG A 99 -10.58 3.20 -3.82
CA ARG A 99 -10.26 4.42 -3.07
C ARG A 99 -9.72 4.07 -1.69
N VAL A 100 -9.31 5.08 -0.93
CA VAL A 100 -9.01 4.95 0.49
C VAL A 100 -10.29 4.70 1.29
N HIS A 101 -10.30 3.63 2.06
CA HIS A 101 -11.38 3.29 2.98
C HIS A 101 -10.84 3.09 4.39
N ARG A 102 -11.68 3.44 5.38
CA ARG A 102 -11.44 3.03 6.77
C ARG A 102 -11.75 1.54 6.90
N VAL A 103 -10.77 0.73 7.28
CA VAL A 103 -10.93 -0.72 7.44
C VAL A 103 -11.28 -1.04 8.90
N PRO A 104 -12.30 -1.88 9.17
CA PRO A 104 -12.65 -2.27 10.53
C PRO A 104 -11.49 -2.94 11.26
N SER A 105 -11.20 -2.51 12.49
CA SER A 105 -10.09 -3.07 13.29
C SER A 105 -10.25 -4.57 13.55
N SER A 106 -11.50 -5.07 13.63
CA SER A 106 -11.79 -6.50 13.75
C SER A 106 -11.37 -7.33 12.53
N LEU A 107 -11.28 -6.70 11.37
CA LEU A 107 -10.84 -7.33 10.12
C LEU A 107 -9.31 -7.29 9.98
N VAL A 108 -8.70 -6.18 10.40
CA VAL A 108 -7.26 -5.95 10.33
C VAL A 108 -6.50 -6.81 11.35
N GLY A 109 -7.09 -7.03 12.54
CA GLY A 109 -6.41 -7.71 13.64
C GLY A 109 -5.33 -6.83 14.29
N GLU A 110 -4.30 -7.46 14.83
CA GLU A 110 -3.13 -6.75 15.37
C GLU A 110 -2.35 -6.10 14.22
N PHE A 111 -2.20 -4.78 14.27
CA PHE A 111 -1.45 -4.00 13.28
C PHE A 111 0.03 -4.00 13.67
N GLY A 112 0.86 -4.68 12.89
CA GLY A 112 2.27 -4.89 13.17
C GLY A 112 3.20 -3.91 12.44
N ASP A 113 4.50 -4.16 12.54
CA ASP A 113 5.55 -3.37 11.87
C ASP A 113 5.56 -3.53 10.34
N GLU A 114 4.96 -4.59 9.81
CA GLU A 114 4.71 -4.79 8.38
C GLU A 114 3.27 -4.44 7.95
N GLY A 115 2.52 -3.75 8.84
CA GLY A 115 1.12 -3.40 8.63
C GLY A 115 0.18 -4.57 8.91
N ILE A 116 -0.60 -4.97 7.90
CA ILE A 116 -1.63 -6.00 8.03
C ILE A 116 -0.97 -7.39 7.97
N ASN A 117 -1.23 -8.20 9.00
CA ASN A 117 -0.71 -9.55 9.10
C ASN A 117 -1.18 -10.41 7.89
N PRO A 118 -0.28 -11.24 7.31
CA PRO A 118 -0.58 -12.09 6.16
C PRO A 118 -1.90 -12.85 6.21
N GLU A 119 -2.30 -13.35 7.38
CA GLU A 119 -3.54 -14.13 7.54
C GLU A 119 -4.81 -13.30 7.31
N GLN A 120 -4.76 -11.99 7.57
CA GLN A 120 -5.87 -11.06 7.42
C GLN A 120 -5.90 -10.39 6.03
N ARG A 121 -4.79 -10.41 5.27
CA ARG A 121 -4.66 -9.68 3.99
C ARG A 121 -5.76 -10.04 3.00
N ILE A 122 -6.07 -11.33 2.84
CA ILE A 122 -7.13 -11.76 1.91
C ILE A 122 -8.50 -11.22 2.33
N ALA A 123 -8.83 -11.25 3.62
CA ALA A 123 -10.09 -10.71 4.11
C ALA A 123 -10.18 -9.18 3.88
N VAL A 124 -9.06 -8.48 4.05
CA VAL A 124 -8.96 -7.04 3.76
C VAL A 124 -9.09 -6.75 2.26
N VAL A 125 -8.50 -7.57 1.38
CA VAL A 125 -8.68 -7.45 -0.08
C VAL A 125 -10.16 -7.55 -0.45
N HIS A 126 -10.86 -8.57 0.05
CA HIS A 126 -12.30 -8.72 -0.20
C HIS A 126 -13.09 -7.51 0.28
N TYR A 127 -12.83 -7.04 1.50
CA TYR A 127 -13.48 -5.84 2.02
C TYR A 127 -13.23 -4.61 1.14
N LEU A 128 -11.99 -4.35 0.73
CA LEU A 128 -11.68 -3.18 -0.10
C LEU A 128 -12.35 -3.26 -1.48
N LEU A 129 -12.42 -4.46 -2.07
CA LEU A 129 -13.11 -4.68 -3.34
C LEU A 129 -14.63 -4.51 -3.21
N ASP A 130 -15.23 -4.92 -2.09
CA ASP A 130 -16.66 -4.76 -1.83
C ASP A 130 -17.06 -3.29 -1.59
N MET A 131 -16.12 -2.47 -1.11
CA MET A 131 -16.33 -1.04 -0.83
C MET A 131 -16.06 -0.11 -2.02
N GLY A 132 -15.37 -0.62 -3.06
CA GLY A 132 -14.85 0.12 -4.21
C GLY A 132 -15.85 0.45 -5.30
#